data_AF-A0A6P0HT00-F1
#
_entry.id   AF-A0A6P0HT00-F1
#
_cell.length_a   1.000
_cell.length_b   1.000
_cell.length_c   1.000
_cell.angle_alpha   90.00
_cell.angle_beta   90.00
_cell.angle_gamma   90.00
#
_symmetry.space_group_name_H-M   'P 1'
#
loop_
_entity.id
_entity.type
_entity.pdbx_description
1 polymer ?
#
loop_
_entity_poly.entity_id
_entity_poly.type
_entity_poly.pdbx_seq_one_letter_code
_entity_poly.pdbx_strand_id
1 'polypeptide(L)'
;MSSLDFQELSELLNQWATLVGLSNDDQTLGQYYKQKDRKTLNRATELDPTGMTTYLLLRTFVQEHMQETNVSLFNLVTASPDASIKRCIKKWQRLWTALNEPHLYRSAKLFSEATLSALVSYDMHRDGADEAALNLEKLSYLAYAAHNCMDKFKHMQFSQGASAEEAPKYLTDVLCVKNPGDLLEVSHLLPNGISLVMVHRTDREAFSYFAFVIKNGETLTWVTDSPTSPHPNYHKMTRNDRHMEDRLELSYFPYQLLGISFTHSGHPEVHGLQSKDLTVYGNSVYRVASITSLDADTKLWILMMFDLIKAEYYDKNTLLDEVSYCANNIQVKTDGNQALSTHNNFQQETITFESVEDQEWERGDVKPNQWMLDFYGPQVPEQALNAEKKDIHLITHEGSELIIKQDDLEVVDPSKIGSAEEILADRKWAARHNQAKVISEIARKEYDEKREEIQQWFRDSLSLDRLLDFIMEGKCEVDQERITKETFESNVHKNIMSEPMWIKNGHPWGICGSMPEAHMPPAYEKNFYPCPINKKMATVFILFAPKTAKGLAGLLGIEVTDLPPFLQHWHRNKPYIGNPILSRIDPMNWVCKDPWSKNMRFTVRVALSKSGFNSIFRDQGLKPPKLEPRKG
;
A
#
# COMPACT_ATOMS: atom_id res chain seq x y z
N MET A 1 10.11 -20.99 34.76
CA MET A 1 8.79 -21.65 34.91
C MET A 1 8.88 -23.04 34.32
N SER A 2 8.21 -24.04 34.89
CA SER A 2 8.11 -25.38 34.27
C SER A 2 7.24 -25.31 33.01
N SER A 3 7.68 -25.90 31.91
CA SER A 3 6.88 -26.03 30.69
C SER A 3 5.62 -26.85 30.98
N LEU A 4 4.48 -26.44 30.43
CA LEU A 4 3.28 -27.27 30.42
C LEU A 4 3.49 -28.49 29.51
N ASP A 5 2.76 -29.57 29.78
CA ASP A 5 2.79 -30.75 28.91
C ASP A 5 2.08 -30.41 27.58
N PHE A 6 2.87 -30.34 26.51
CA PHE A 6 2.38 -30.04 25.16
C PHE A 6 1.38 -31.07 24.64
N GLN A 7 1.50 -32.34 25.05
CA GLN A 7 0.58 -33.37 24.62
C GLN A 7 -0.79 -33.16 25.27
N GLU A 8 -0.82 -32.92 26.59
CA GLU A 8 -2.03 -32.57 27.33
C GLU A 8 -2.71 -31.33 26.73
N LEU A 9 -1.95 -30.27 26.44
CA LEU A 9 -2.47 -29.04 25.87
C LEU A 9 -3.03 -29.25 24.45
N SER A 10 -2.35 -30.04 23.62
CA SER A 10 -2.84 -30.38 22.28
C SER A 10 -4.14 -31.19 22.34
N GLU A 11 -4.30 -32.09 23.31
CA GLU A 11 -5.54 -32.83 23.52
C GLU A 11 -6.70 -31.91 23.91
N LEU A 12 -6.46 -30.95 24.82
CA LEU A 12 -7.46 -29.95 25.22
C LEU A 12 -7.90 -29.05 24.07
N LEU A 13 -6.95 -28.58 23.24
CA LEU A 13 -7.23 -27.80 22.03
C LEU A 13 -8.10 -28.58 21.04
N ASN A 14 -7.78 -29.85 20.80
CA ASN A 14 -8.56 -30.71 19.91
C ASN A 14 -9.97 -30.98 20.45
N GLN A 15 -10.11 -31.15 21.77
CA GLN A 15 -11.41 -31.28 22.42
C GLN A 15 -12.27 -30.02 22.25
N TRP A 16 -11.70 -28.84 22.47
CA TRP A 16 -12.38 -27.56 22.23
C TRP A 16 -12.80 -27.40 20.76
N ALA A 17 -11.89 -27.63 19.81
CA ALA A 17 -12.17 -27.51 18.38
C ALA A 17 -13.32 -28.43 17.93
N THR A 18 -13.36 -29.64 18.48
CA THR A 18 -14.46 -30.60 18.25
C THR A 18 -15.78 -30.08 18.82
N LEU A 19 -15.76 -29.44 19.99
CA LEU A 19 -16.95 -28.94 20.67
C LEU A 19 -17.57 -27.72 19.98
N VAL A 20 -16.75 -26.81 19.47
CA VAL A 20 -17.25 -25.60 18.79
C VAL A 20 -17.76 -25.87 17.37
N GLY A 21 -17.58 -27.10 16.85
CA GLY A 21 -18.16 -27.56 15.58
C GLY A 21 -17.41 -27.08 14.34
N LEU A 22 -16.08 -26.98 14.40
CA LEU A 22 -15.26 -26.58 13.25
C LEU A 22 -15.19 -27.72 12.20
N SER A 23 -16.05 -27.66 11.18
CA SER A 23 -15.95 -28.44 9.92
C SER A 23 -15.43 -27.55 8.77
N ASN A 24 -14.92 -28.16 7.69
CA ASN A 24 -14.23 -27.45 6.61
C ASN A 24 -15.15 -26.70 5.62
N ASP A 25 -16.48 -26.89 5.65
CA ASP A 25 -17.33 -26.61 4.47
C ASP A 25 -18.48 -25.60 4.66
N ASP A 26 -18.67 -24.99 5.84
CA ASP A 26 -19.74 -23.98 6.05
C ASP A 26 -19.19 -22.62 6.51
N GLN A 27 -19.67 -21.54 5.89
CA GLN A 27 -19.22 -20.15 6.11
C GLN A 27 -20.32 -19.29 6.75
N THR A 28 -20.61 -19.51 8.03
CA THR A 28 -21.38 -18.54 8.84
C THR A 28 -20.45 -17.55 9.56
N LEU A 29 -20.94 -16.34 9.86
CA LEU A 29 -20.20 -15.33 10.66
C LEU A 29 -19.74 -15.88 12.02
N GLY A 30 -20.55 -16.74 12.67
CA GLY A 30 -20.15 -17.39 13.92
C GLY A 30 -19.03 -18.42 13.76
N GLN A 31 -18.95 -19.13 12.63
CA GLN A 31 -17.83 -20.01 12.30
C GLN A 31 -16.55 -19.22 11.99
N TYR A 32 -16.67 -18.03 11.40
CA TYR A 32 -15.53 -17.15 11.14
C TYR A 32 -14.79 -16.77 12.44
N TYR A 33 -15.50 -16.32 13.48
CA TYR A 33 -14.87 -15.97 14.76
C TYR A 33 -14.19 -17.19 15.41
N LYS A 34 -14.86 -18.35 15.44
CA LYS A 34 -14.27 -19.59 15.95
C LYS A 34 -13.02 -20.04 15.18
N GLN A 35 -12.99 -19.82 13.87
CA GLN A 35 -11.80 -20.07 13.06
C GLN A 35 -10.67 -19.09 13.38
N LYS A 36 -11.00 -17.81 13.66
CA LYS A 36 -10.04 -16.81 14.14
C LYS A 36 -9.42 -17.26 15.47
N ASP A 37 -10.23 -17.67 16.44
CA ASP A 37 -9.77 -18.15 17.75
C ASP A 37 -8.82 -19.36 17.61
N ARG A 38 -9.17 -20.31 16.73
CA ARG A 38 -8.30 -21.46 16.45
C ARG A 38 -6.96 -21.03 15.85
N LYS A 39 -6.96 -20.07 14.92
CA LYS A 39 -5.72 -19.52 14.35
C LYS A 39 -4.89 -18.84 15.42
N THR A 40 -5.51 -18.07 16.31
CA THR A 40 -4.86 -17.43 17.47
C THR A 40 -4.23 -18.47 18.40
N LEU A 41 -4.94 -19.54 18.76
CA LEU A 41 -4.42 -20.60 19.64
C LEU A 41 -3.26 -21.37 19.02
N ASN A 42 -3.37 -21.71 17.74
CA ASN A 42 -2.27 -22.35 17.00
C ASN A 42 -1.05 -21.44 16.99
N ARG A 43 -1.25 -20.15 16.69
CA ARG A 43 -0.17 -19.17 16.67
C ARG A 43 0.47 -18.98 18.04
N ALA A 44 -0.32 -18.91 19.11
CA ALA A 44 0.19 -18.83 20.48
C ALA A 44 1.09 -20.03 20.83
N THR A 45 0.74 -21.22 20.35
CA THR A 45 1.51 -22.46 20.59
C THR A 45 2.85 -22.44 19.88
N GLU A 46 2.92 -21.81 18.70
CA GLU A 46 4.18 -21.63 17.97
C GLU A 46 5.09 -20.61 18.65
N LEU A 47 4.52 -19.57 19.27
CA LEU A 47 5.25 -18.43 19.82
C LEU A 47 5.74 -18.62 21.26
N ASP A 48 5.04 -19.42 22.07
CA ASP A 48 5.36 -19.64 23.48
C ASP A 48 5.70 -21.11 23.77
N PRO A 49 7.00 -21.45 23.85
CA PRO A 49 7.47 -22.80 24.16
C PRO A 49 7.11 -23.31 25.56
N THR A 50 6.56 -22.49 26.45
CA THR A 50 6.07 -22.95 27.76
C THR A 50 4.64 -23.47 27.69
N GLY A 51 3.90 -23.13 26.63
CA GLY A 51 2.47 -23.42 26.48
C GLY A 51 1.55 -22.57 27.35
N MET A 52 2.08 -21.67 28.19
CA MET A 52 1.30 -20.90 29.16
C MET A 52 0.31 -19.97 28.45
N THR A 53 0.76 -19.24 27.44
CA THR A 53 -0.06 -18.30 26.66
C THR A 53 -1.23 -19.02 25.99
N THR A 54 -0.95 -20.17 25.35
CA THR A 54 -1.98 -21.02 24.74
C THR A 54 -2.98 -21.53 25.77
N TYR A 55 -2.52 -22.00 26.94
CA TYR A 55 -3.40 -22.45 28.01
C TYR A 55 -4.33 -21.33 28.50
N LEU A 56 -3.77 -20.14 28.77
CA LEU A 56 -4.54 -18.99 29.23
C LEU A 56 -5.60 -18.57 28.20
N LEU A 57 -5.22 -18.48 26.91
CA LEU A 57 -6.15 -18.15 25.83
C LEU A 57 -7.25 -19.21 25.68
N LEU A 58 -6.89 -20.50 25.70
CA LEU A 58 -7.87 -21.59 25.57
C LEU A 58 -8.89 -21.53 26.71
N ARG A 59 -8.41 -21.29 27.94
CA ARG A 59 -9.27 -21.12 29.11
C ARG A 59 -10.19 -19.92 28.95
N THR A 60 -9.69 -18.79 28.47
CA THR A 60 -10.48 -17.58 28.16
C THR A 60 -11.56 -17.87 27.11
N PHE A 61 -11.20 -18.41 25.95
CA PHE A 61 -12.15 -18.67 24.87
C PHE A 61 -13.23 -19.68 25.26
N VAL A 62 -12.89 -20.69 26.07
CA VAL A 62 -13.89 -21.62 26.64
C VAL A 62 -14.86 -20.88 27.55
N GLN A 63 -14.33 -20.01 28.42
CA GLN A 63 -15.14 -19.23 29.36
C GLN A 63 -16.11 -18.29 28.63
N GLU A 64 -15.60 -17.49 27.68
CA GLU A 64 -16.39 -16.57 26.85
C GLU A 64 -17.47 -17.33 26.07
N HIS A 65 -17.10 -18.43 25.40
CA HIS A 65 -18.06 -19.23 24.65
C HIS A 65 -19.18 -19.78 25.53
N MET A 66 -18.85 -20.24 26.74
CA MET A 66 -19.86 -20.72 27.70
C MET A 66 -20.77 -19.60 28.20
N GLN A 67 -20.25 -18.37 28.35
CA GLN A 67 -21.04 -17.21 28.76
C GLN A 67 -21.98 -16.70 27.66
N GLU A 68 -21.55 -16.78 26.40
CA GLU A 68 -22.37 -16.38 25.24
C GLU A 68 -23.40 -17.45 24.83
N THR A 69 -23.18 -18.70 25.21
CA THR A 69 -24.06 -19.81 24.85
C THR A 69 -25.34 -19.81 25.68
N ASN A 70 -26.45 -19.45 25.05
CA ASN A 70 -27.77 -19.45 25.66
C ASN A 70 -28.46 -20.82 25.55
N VAL A 71 -28.88 -21.39 26.68
CA VAL A 71 -29.65 -22.64 26.71
C VAL A 71 -30.94 -22.44 27.50
N SER A 72 -32.07 -22.80 26.91
CA SER A 72 -33.37 -22.75 27.58
C SER A 72 -33.42 -23.72 28.77
N LEU A 73 -33.76 -23.20 29.95
CA LEU A 73 -33.98 -24.01 31.15
C LEU A 73 -35.08 -25.06 30.93
N PHE A 74 -36.13 -24.72 30.18
CA PHE A 74 -37.19 -25.67 29.82
C PHE A 74 -36.63 -26.85 29.01
N ASN A 75 -35.76 -26.58 28.03
CA ASN A 75 -35.12 -27.62 27.23
C ASN A 75 -34.17 -28.48 28.07
N LEU A 76 -33.52 -27.92 29.10
CA LEU A 76 -32.64 -28.67 29.99
C LEU A 76 -33.39 -29.65 30.89
N VAL A 77 -34.52 -29.20 31.44
CA VAL A 77 -35.35 -30.00 32.35
C VAL A 77 -36.12 -31.07 31.60
N THR A 78 -36.68 -30.75 30.43
CA THR A 78 -37.53 -31.68 29.66
C THR A 78 -36.74 -32.62 28.75
N ALA A 79 -35.46 -32.36 28.50
CA ALA A 79 -34.62 -33.24 27.70
C ALA A 79 -34.44 -34.62 28.37
N SER A 80 -34.67 -35.70 27.61
CA SER A 80 -34.30 -37.07 28.01
C SER A 80 -32.81 -37.15 28.37
N PRO A 81 -32.38 -38.08 29.26
CA PRO A 81 -30.96 -38.25 29.61
C PRO A 81 -30.02 -38.37 28.41
N ASP A 82 -30.48 -38.99 27.32
CA ASP A 82 -29.71 -39.20 26.07
C ASP A 82 -29.80 -38.05 25.05
N ALA A 83 -30.50 -36.96 25.38
CA ALA A 83 -30.64 -35.80 24.51
C ALA A 83 -29.27 -35.20 24.15
N SER A 84 -29.15 -34.70 22.91
CA SER A 84 -27.93 -34.04 22.40
C SER A 84 -27.46 -32.89 23.30
N ILE A 85 -28.39 -32.11 23.86
CA ILE A 85 -28.09 -30.97 24.76
C ILE A 85 -27.38 -31.42 26.04
N LYS A 86 -27.87 -32.46 26.73
CA LYS A 86 -27.25 -32.98 27.96
C LYS A 86 -25.86 -33.58 27.69
N ARG A 87 -25.70 -34.28 26.56
CA ARG A 87 -24.38 -34.77 26.10
C ARG A 87 -23.42 -33.62 25.81
N CYS A 88 -23.88 -32.56 25.16
CA CYS A 88 -23.07 -31.37 24.87
C CYS A 88 -22.57 -30.71 26.16
N ILE A 89 -23.46 -30.46 27.12
CA ILE A 89 -23.11 -29.86 28.42
C ILE A 89 -22.07 -30.71 29.16
N LYS A 90 -22.25 -32.04 29.18
CA LYS A 90 -21.28 -32.94 29.82
C LYS A 90 -19.89 -32.85 29.18
N LYS A 91 -19.80 -32.65 27.87
CA LYS A 91 -18.50 -32.45 27.19
C LYS A 91 -17.86 -31.10 27.58
N TRP A 92 -18.63 -30.01 27.62
CA TRP A 92 -18.14 -28.72 28.09
C TRP A 92 -17.70 -28.76 29.56
N GLN A 93 -18.47 -29.43 30.44
CA GLN A 93 -18.10 -29.64 31.84
C GLN A 93 -16.78 -30.40 31.98
N ARG A 94 -16.55 -31.43 31.15
CA ARG A 94 -15.30 -32.19 31.14
C ARG A 94 -14.12 -31.30 30.74
N LEU A 95 -14.25 -30.56 29.64
CA LEU A 95 -13.22 -29.64 29.19
C LEU A 95 -12.90 -28.56 30.24
N TRP A 96 -13.93 -27.94 30.82
CA TRP A 96 -13.75 -26.93 31.86
C TRP A 96 -13.09 -27.51 33.11
N THR A 97 -13.48 -28.72 33.54
CA THR A 97 -12.83 -29.40 34.66
C THR A 97 -11.36 -29.66 34.37
N ALA A 98 -11.05 -30.16 33.17
CA ALA A 98 -9.68 -30.45 32.76
C ALA A 98 -8.82 -29.17 32.72
N LEU A 99 -9.35 -28.07 32.18
CA LEU A 99 -8.66 -26.77 32.17
C LEU A 99 -8.44 -26.18 33.57
N ASN A 100 -9.19 -26.61 34.59
CA ASN A 100 -9.02 -26.18 35.97
C ASN A 100 -8.41 -27.29 36.85
N GLU A 101 -7.71 -28.26 36.25
CA GLU A 101 -6.92 -29.20 37.05
C GLU A 101 -5.85 -28.45 37.86
N PRO A 102 -5.56 -28.91 39.10
CA PRO A 102 -4.74 -28.14 40.03
C PRO A 102 -3.35 -27.76 39.51
N HIS A 103 -2.69 -28.59 38.69
CA HIS A 103 -1.36 -28.29 38.17
C HIS A 103 -1.38 -27.20 37.10
N LEU A 104 -2.36 -27.23 36.19
CA LEU A 104 -2.55 -26.20 35.16
C LEU A 104 -2.93 -24.86 35.79
N TYR A 105 -3.94 -24.87 36.65
CA TYR A 105 -4.42 -23.65 37.29
C TYR A 105 -3.38 -23.03 38.22
N ARG A 106 -2.60 -23.84 38.94
CA ARG A 106 -1.48 -23.37 39.76
C ARG A 106 -0.41 -22.70 38.91
N SER A 107 -0.08 -23.26 37.76
CA SER A 107 0.93 -22.68 36.87
C SER A 107 0.50 -21.29 36.35
N ALA A 108 -0.78 -21.13 36.02
CA ALA A 108 -1.34 -19.83 35.64
C ALA A 108 -1.36 -18.82 36.80
N LYS A 109 -1.60 -19.27 38.03
CA LYS A 109 -1.50 -18.41 39.21
C LYS A 109 -0.07 -17.97 39.50
N LEU A 110 0.90 -18.86 39.38
CA LEU A 110 2.32 -18.51 39.51
C LEU A 110 2.76 -17.49 38.46
N PHE A 111 2.26 -17.62 37.23
CA PHE A 111 2.48 -16.61 36.18
C PHE A 111 1.93 -15.24 36.60
N SER A 112 0.66 -15.19 37.03
CA SER A 112 0.01 -13.95 37.49
C SER A 112 0.71 -13.32 38.70
N GLU A 113 1.14 -14.12 39.68
CA GLU A 113 1.89 -13.67 40.86
C GLU A 113 3.28 -13.14 40.49
N ALA A 114 3.98 -13.79 39.54
CA ALA A 114 5.26 -13.32 39.03
C ALA A 114 5.12 -11.97 38.32
N THR A 115 4.09 -11.81 37.48
CA THR A 115 3.76 -10.55 36.80
C THR A 115 3.47 -9.43 37.81
N LEU A 116 2.67 -9.71 38.85
CA LEU A 116 2.40 -8.75 39.92
C LEU A 116 3.67 -8.36 40.68
N SER A 117 4.52 -9.35 41.03
CA SER A 117 5.79 -9.09 41.70
C SER A 117 6.70 -8.21 40.86
N ALA A 118 6.73 -8.43 39.54
CA ALA A 118 7.52 -7.64 38.62
C ALA A 118 6.97 -6.19 38.52
N LEU A 119 5.65 -5.99 38.41
CA LEU A 119 5.04 -4.65 38.46
C LEU A 119 5.44 -3.86 39.70
N VAL A 120 5.40 -4.51 40.87
CA VAL A 120 5.79 -3.88 42.14
C VAL A 120 7.27 -3.49 42.12
N SER A 121 8.14 -4.36 41.59
CA SER A 121 9.59 -4.09 41.52
C SER A 121 9.95 -2.89 40.64
N TYR A 122 9.14 -2.59 39.62
CA TYR A 122 9.31 -1.45 38.73
C TYR A 122 8.47 -0.21 39.11
N ASP A 123 7.82 -0.21 40.28
CA ASP A 123 6.89 0.86 40.73
C ASP A 123 5.74 1.13 39.74
N MET A 124 5.28 0.08 39.03
CA MET A 124 4.21 0.13 38.02
C MET A 124 2.86 -0.38 38.53
N HIS A 125 2.71 -0.61 39.85
CA HIS A 125 1.57 -1.26 40.50
C HIS A 125 0.31 -0.38 40.69
N ARG A 126 0.37 0.91 40.31
CA ARG A 126 -0.75 1.86 40.50
C ARG A 126 -1.71 1.90 39.30
N ASP A 127 -2.83 2.58 39.47
CA ASP A 127 -3.88 2.81 38.45
C ASP A 127 -4.56 1.52 37.94
N GLY A 128 -4.83 0.59 38.86
CA GLY A 128 -5.52 -0.68 38.55
C GLY A 128 -4.63 -1.77 37.93
N ALA A 129 -3.31 -1.54 37.86
CA ALA A 129 -2.36 -2.53 37.34
C ALA A 129 -2.36 -3.84 38.16
N ASP A 130 -2.50 -3.76 39.48
CA ASP A 130 -2.58 -4.94 40.36
C ASP A 130 -3.79 -5.83 40.04
N GLU A 131 -4.96 -5.20 39.86
CA GLU A 131 -6.19 -5.92 39.51
C GLU A 131 -6.09 -6.56 38.13
N ALA A 132 -5.49 -5.85 37.17
CA ALA A 132 -5.24 -6.37 35.84
C ALA A 132 -4.24 -7.53 35.84
N ALA A 133 -3.18 -7.46 36.67
CA ALA A 133 -2.19 -8.53 36.83
C ALA A 133 -2.78 -9.81 37.45
N LEU A 134 -3.84 -9.69 38.25
CA LEU A 134 -4.54 -10.83 38.85
C LEU A 134 -5.65 -11.40 37.96
N ASN A 135 -5.98 -10.71 36.87
CA ASN A 135 -7.00 -11.13 35.91
C ASN A 135 -6.38 -12.01 34.80
N LEU A 136 -6.57 -13.33 34.92
CA LEU A 136 -6.06 -14.31 33.96
C LEU A 136 -6.57 -14.11 32.53
N GLU A 137 -7.78 -13.57 32.36
CA GLU A 137 -8.36 -13.30 31.05
C GLU A 137 -7.64 -12.13 30.37
N LYS A 138 -7.40 -11.04 31.10
CA LYS A 138 -6.60 -9.93 30.58
C LYS A 138 -5.17 -10.37 30.26
N LEU A 139 -4.54 -11.11 31.17
CA LEU A 139 -3.19 -11.61 30.97
C LEU A 139 -3.07 -12.52 29.74
N SER A 140 -4.11 -13.27 29.36
CA SER A 140 -4.06 -14.14 28.19
C SER A 140 -3.90 -13.32 26.89
N TYR A 141 -4.71 -12.27 26.73
CA TYR A 141 -4.63 -11.36 25.59
C TYR A 141 -3.31 -10.59 25.56
N LEU A 142 -2.86 -10.06 26.71
CA LEU A 142 -1.60 -9.30 26.79
C LEU A 142 -0.37 -10.17 26.52
N ALA A 143 -0.31 -11.38 27.07
CA ALA A 143 0.79 -12.31 26.83
C ALA A 143 0.85 -12.72 25.36
N TYR A 144 -0.30 -13.03 24.75
CA TYR A 144 -0.37 -13.32 23.32
C TYR A 144 0.09 -12.13 22.48
N ALA A 145 -0.40 -10.93 22.78
CA ALA A 145 0.00 -9.72 22.07
C ALA A 145 1.51 -9.48 22.19
N ALA A 146 2.12 -9.65 23.36
CA ALA A 146 3.57 -9.50 23.55
C ALA A 146 4.37 -10.51 22.73
N HIS A 147 4.02 -11.80 22.81
CA HIS A 147 4.66 -12.85 22.01
C HIS A 147 4.50 -12.60 20.51
N ASN A 148 3.30 -12.23 20.06
CA ASN A 148 3.02 -11.98 18.66
C ASN A 148 3.73 -10.71 18.16
N CYS A 149 3.84 -9.66 18.99
CA CYS A 149 4.62 -8.47 18.68
C CYS A 149 6.12 -8.78 18.57
N MET A 150 6.67 -9.57 19.50
CA MET A 150 8.08 -9.99 19.47
C MET A 150 8.44 -10.79 18.21
N ASP A 151 7.48 -11.43 17.55
CA ASP A 151 7.70 -12.08 16.25
C ASP A 151 7.43 -11.16 15.05
N LYS A 152 6.42 -10.28 15.15
CA LYS A 152 5.97 -9.43 14.02
C LYS A 152 6.71 -8.13 13.88
N PHE A 153 7.31 -7.62 14.95
CA PHE A 153 8.08 -6.39 14.92
C PHE A 153 9.33 -6.57 14.07
N LYS A 154 9.88 -5.44 13.61
CA LYS A 154 11.17 -5.43 12.92
C LYS A 154 12.27 -5.43 13.96
N HIS A 155 13.24 -6.31 13.77
CA HIS A 155 14.42 -6.42 14.60
C HIS A 155 15.61 -5.92 13.77
N MET A 156 16.27 -4.86 14.22
CA MET A 156 17.35 -4.20 13.48
C MET A 156 18.56 -4.05 14.39
N GLN A 157 19.71 -4.60 13.99
CA GLN A 157 20.94 -4.51 14.76
C GLN A 157 21.94 -3.59 14.04
N PHE A 158 22.43 -2.58 14.75
CA PHE A 158 23.26 -1.51 14.17
C PHE A 158 24.74 -1.68 14.47
N SER A 159 25.05 -2.32 15.59
CA SER A 159 26.40 -2.65 16.00
C SER A 159 26.37 -3.97 16.76
N GLN A 160 27.48 -4.70 16.68
CA GLN A 160 27.69 -5.95 17.40
C GLN A 160 29.05 -5.94 18.08
N GLY A 161 29.11 -6.44 19.30
CA GLY A 161 30.37 -6.58 20.02
C GLY A 161 30.21 -7.24 21.37
N ALA A 162 31.09 -6.91 22.31
CA ALA A 162 31.06 -7.50 23.64
C ALA A 162 29.79 -7.11 24.40
N SER A 163 29.13 -8.11 25.01
CA SER A 163 27.95 -7.90 25.87
C SER A 163 28.33 -7.19 27.17
N ALA A 164 27.37 -6.49 27.77
CA ALA A 164 27.55 -5.90 29.08
C ALA A 164 27.63 -7.00 30.17
N GLU A 165 28.49 -6.81 31.16
CA GLU A 165 28.54 -7.68 32.34
C GLU A 165 27.40 -7.39 33.33
N GLU A 166 26.82 -6.19 33.28
CA GLU A 166 25.73 -5.77 34.16
C GLU A 166 24.35 -6.20 33.65
N ALA A 167 23.42 -6.40 34.58
CA ALA A 167 22.02 -6.64 34.25
C ALA A 167 21.41 -5.42 33.52
N PRO A 168 20.43 -5.63 32.62
CA PRO A 168 19.80 -4.54 31.87
C PRO A 168 19.16 -3.51 32.80
N LYS A 169 19.39 -2.21 32.53
CA LYS A 169 18.64 -1.13 33.16
C LYS A 169 17.37 -0.85 32.36
N TYR A 170 16.24 -0.70 33.04
CA TYR A 170 14.97 -0.38 32.40
C TYR A 170 14.69 1.10 32.58
N LEU A 171 14.63 1.85 31.47
CA LEU A 171 14.30 3.26 31.55
C LEU A 171 12.79 3.40 31.75
N THR A 172 12.40 4.09 32.84
CA THR A 172 10.98 4.31 33.17
C THR A 172 10.35 5.44 32.37
N ASP A 173 11.14 6.22 31.65
CA ASP A 173 10.67 7.33 30.83
C ASP A 173 10.43 6.88 29.39
N VAL A 174 9.30 7.31 28.83
CA VAL A 174 9.04 7.22 27.40
C VAL A 174 9.66 8.43 26.73
N LEU A 175 10.67 8.18 25.89
CA LEU A 175 11.37 9.21 25.14
C LEU A 175 10.72 9.41 23.77
N CYS A 176 11.01 10.54 23.14
CA CYS A 176 10.53 10.85 21.81
C CYS A 176 11.57 11.63 21.01
N VAL A 177 11.66 11.30 19.72
CA VAL A 177 12.52 11.93 18.71
C VAL A 177 11.72 12.21 17.44
N LYS A 178 12.26 12.99 16.51
CA LYS A 178 11.53 13.43 15.30
C LYS A 178 11.71 12.52 14.10
N ASN A 179 12.85 11.85 13.99
CA ASN A 179 13.16 10.99 12.86
C ASN A 179 14.01 9.77 13.28
N PRO A 180 14.12 8.73 12.43
CA PRO A 180 14.89 7.54 12.77
C PRO A 180 16.39 7.80 12.93
N GLY A 181 16.96 8.80 12.26
CA GLY A 181 18.35 9.21 12.44
C GLY A 181 18.61 9.72 13.86
N ASP A 182 17.76 10.62 14.36
CA ASP A 182 17.81 11.08 15.76
C ASP A 182 17.71 9.90 16.74
N LEU A 183 16.87 8.88 16.45
CA LEU A 183 16.76 7.69 17.29
C LEU A 183 18.10 6.94 17.40
N LEU A 184 18.86 6.84 16.29
CA LEU A 184 20.17 6.18 16.26
C LEU A 184 21.21 6.92 17.07
N GLU A 185 21.29 8.25 16.92
CA GLU A 185 22.21 9.06 17.73
C GLU A 185 21.93 8.89 19.22
N VAL A 186 20.66 8.92 19.60
CA VAL A 186 20.23 8.82 21.00
C VAL A 186 20.44 7.43 21.56
N SER A 187 20.24 6.39 20.74
CA SER A 187 20.43 5.01 21.13
C SER A 187 21.84 4.75 21.67
N HIS A 188 22.86 5.40 21.10
CA HIS A 188 24.24 5.28 21.59
C HIS A 188 24.48 5.99 22.93
N LEU A 189 23.70 7.03 23.25
CA LEU A 189 23.82 7.78 24.51
C LEU A 189 23.09 7.11 25.67
N LEU A 190 22.15 6.21 25.39
CA LEU A 190 21.42 5.48 26.43
C LEU A 190 22.32 4.53 27.23
N PRO A 191 22.00 4.26 28.51
CA PRO A 191 22.70 3.25 29.29
C PRO A 191 22.46 1.85 28.73
N ASN A 192 23.29 0.88 29.12
CA ASN A 192 23.00 -0.53 28.85
C ASN A 192 21.66 -0.90 29.47
N GLY A 193 20.73 -1.31 28.63
CA GLY A 193 19.38 -1.56 29.07
C GLY A 193 18.36 -1.64 27.94
N ILE A 194 17.10 -1.51 28.34
CA ILE A 194 15.94 -1.47 27.45
C ILE A 194 15.22 -0.15 27.69
N SER A 195 14.98 0.61 26.62
CA SER A 195 14.30 1.91 26.64
C SER A 195 13.17 1.94 25.61
N LEU A 196 12.06 2.60 25.94
CA LEU A 196 10.95 2.81 25.02
C LEU A 196 11.02 4.21 24.40
N VAL A 197 11.13 4.29 23.07
CA VAL A 197 11.26 5.55 22.35
C VAL A 197 10.24 5.64 21.22
N MET A 198 9.57 6.79 21.13
CA MET A 198 8.68 7.13 20.03
C MET A 198 9.43 7.91 18.94
N VAL A 199 9.22 7.55 17.69
CA VAL A 199 9.59 8.38 16.54
C VAL A 199 8.33 9.12 16.09
N HIS A 200 8.26 10.41 16.42
CA HIS A 200 7.12 11.28 16.12
C HIS A 200 7.30 11.99 14.78
N ARG A 201 6.55 11.52 13.78
CA ARG A 201 6.60 12.04 12.42
C ARG A 201 5.68 13.25 12.25
N THR A 202 6.23 14.45 12.33
CA THR A 202 5.44 15.70 12.19
C THR A 202 4.94 15.95 10.76
N ASP A 203 5.56 15.32 9.76
CA ASP A 203 5.12 15.39 8.36
C ASP A 203 3.84 14.59 8.12
N ARG A 204 3.66 13.49 8.86
CA ARG A 204 2.45 12.68 8.83
C ARG A 204 2.36 11.81 10.11
N GLU A 205 1.62 12.31 11.09
CA GLU A 205 1.64 11.78 12.46
C GLU A 205 1.17 10.32 12.57
N ALA A 206 0.29 9.87 11.67
CA ALA A 206 -0.16 8.48 11.57
C ALA A 206 0.94 7.49 11.17
N PHE A 207 2.12 7.95 10.74
CA PHE A 207 3.31 7.12 10.54
C PHE A 207 4.31 7.22 11.70
N SER A 208 3.96 7.90 12.79
CA SER A 208 4.73 7.79 14.04
C SER A 208 4.69 6.35 14.53
N TYR A 209 5.77 5.91 15.16
CA TYR A 209 5.94 4.53 15.60
C TYR A 209 6.78 4.44 16.88
N PHE A 210 6.80 3.27 17.51
CA PHE A 210 7.59 3.02 18.72
C PHE A 210 8.71 2.02 18.45
N ALA A 211 9.80 2.18 19.20
CA ALA A 211 10.92 1.26 19.22
C ALA A 211 11.32 0.96 20.67
N PHE A 212 11.52 -0.31 20.97
CA PHE A 212 12.36 -0.72 22.08
C PHE A 212 13.82 -0.61 21.63
N VAL A 213 14.55 0.30 22.24
CA VAL A 213 16.01 0.44 22.06
C VAL A 213 16.69 -0.43 23.09
N ILE A 214 17.51 -1.37 22.62
CA ILE A 214 18.17 -2.40 23.41
C ILE A 214 19.67 -2.22 23.24
N LYS A 215 20.34 -1.82 24.30
CA LYS A 215 21.79 -1.65 24.30
C LYS A 215 22.38 -2.67 25.26
N ASN A 216 23.14 -3.63 24.75
CA ASN A 216 23.82 -4.67 25.53
C ASN A 216 25.33 -4.59 25.25
N GLY A 217 26.03 -3.71 25.99
CA GLY A 217 27.45 -3.44 25.77
C GLY A 217 27.67 -2.71 24.45
N GLU A 218 28.42 -3.32 23.55
CA GLU A 218 28.69 -2.80 22.20
C GLU A 218 27.58 -3.14 21.20
N THR A 219 26.66 -4.04 21.57
CA THR A 219 25.56 -4.47 20.71
C THR A 219 24.36 -3.54 20.85
N LEU A 220 23.90 -2.96 19.74
CA LEU A 220 22.73 -2.09 19.68
C LEU A 220 21.65 -2.68 18.76
N THR A 221 20.48 -2.95 19.33
CA THR A 221 19.34 -3.52 18.62
C THR A 221 18.08 -2.68 18.84
N TRP A 222 17.27 -2.52 17.80
CA TRP A 222 15.91 -2.01 17.90
C TRP A 222 14.90 -3.11 17.62
N VAL A 223 13.83 -3.11 18.40
CA VAL A 223 12.61 -3.88 18.13
C VAL A 223 11.46 -2.91 17.97
N THR A 224 10.88 -2.81 16.77
CA THR A 224 9.99 -1.70 16.42
C THR A 224 8.82 -2.11 15.53
N ASP A 225 7.70 -1.40 15.67
CA ASP A 225 6.55 -1.50 14.77
C ASP A 225 6.59 -0.49 13.60
N SER A 226 7.79 0.02 13.28
CA SER A 226 7.99 0.96 12.18
C SER A 226 7.34 0.46 10.89
N PRO A 227 6.50 1.28 10.22
CA PRO A 227 5.76 0.87 9.04
C PRO A 227 6.69 0.42 7.92
N THR A 228 6.26 -0.60 7.16
CA THR A 228 6.92 -0.99 5.91
C THR A 228 6.30 -0.23 4.76
N SER A 229 7.13 0.30 3.88
CA SER A 229 6.71 1.03 2.69
C SER A 229 7.22 0.30 1.45
N PRO A 230 6.37 0.04 0.45
CA PRO A 230 6.79 -0.61 -0.79
C PRO A 230 7.78 0.24 -1.60
N HIS A 231 7.77 1.56 -1.43
CA HIS A 231 8.67 2.50 -2.08
C HIS A 231 8.73 3.84 -1.33
N PRO A 232 9.70 4.74 -1.62
CA PRO A 232 9.93 5.97 -0.86
C PRO A 232 8.72 6.93 -0.78
N ASN A 233 7.97 7.08 -1.89
CA ASN A 233 6.81 7.99 -1.94
C ASN A 233 5.53 7.44 -1.33
N TYR A 234 5.55 6.24 -0.76
CA TYR A 234 4.37 5.59 -0.20
C TYR A 234 3.56 6.51 0.73
N HIS A 235 4.26 7.16 1.66
CA HIS A 235 3.67 8.02 2.68
C HIS A 235 3.02 9.28 2.10
N LYS A 236 3.55 9.81 0.99
CA LYS A 236 3.02 10.98 0.29
C LYS A 236 1.76 10.65 -0.54
N MET A 237 1.64 9.41 -1.01
CA MET A 237 0.56 8.98 -1.89
C MET A 237 -0.63 8.39 -1.14
N THR A 238 -0.40 7.86 0.05
CA THR A 238 -1.44 7.27 0.89
C THR A 238 -2.35 8.34 1.46
N ARG A 239 -3.67 8.09 1.44
CA ARG A 239 -4.70 9.04 1.91
C ARG A 239 -5.32 8.66 3.26
N ASN A 240 -5.19 7.40 3.69
CA ASN A 240 -5.89 6.87 4.85
C ASN A 240 -4.91 6.31 5.88
N ASP A 241 -5.28 6.39 7.15
CA ASP A 241 -4.43 5.98 8.28
C ASP A 241 -4.70 4.54 8.72
N ARG A 242 -5.17 3.68 7.81
CA ARG A 242 -5.47 2.26 8.09
C ARG A 242 -4.26 1.48 8.63
N HIS A 243 -3.04 1.88 8.29
CA HIS A 243 -1.83 1.26 8.85
C HIS A 243 -1.63 1.54 10.34
N MET A 244 -2.26 2.60 10.85
CA MET A 244 -2.33 2.85 12.28
C MET A 244 -3.30 1.86 12.94
N GLU A 245 -4.42 1.56 12.29
CA GLU A 245 -5.41 0.58 12.76
C GLU A 245 -4.75 -0.79 12.97
N ASP A 246 -4.03 -1.31 11.97
CA ASP A 246 -3.32 -2.58 12.08
C ASP A 246 -2.33 -2.62 13.26
N ARG A 247 -1.66 -1.49 13.57
CA ARG A 247 -0.67 -1.40 14.67
C ARG A 247 -1.33 -1.26 16.04
N LEU A 248 -2.45 -0.54 16.10
CA LEU A 248 -3.29 -0.43 17.30
C LEU A 248 -3.96 -1.77 17.64
N GLU A 249 -4.32 -2.57 16.65
CA GLU A 249 -4.86 -3.91 16.86
C GLU A 249 -3.76 -4.92 17.25
N LEU A 250 -2.54 -4.75 16.73
CA LEU A 250 -1.43 -5.68 16.96
C LEU A 250 -0.78 -5.52 18.34
N SER A 251 -0.64 -4.28 18.84
CA SER A 251 0.22 -3.95 19.97
C SER A 251 -0.45 -3.04 20.99
N TYR A 252 0.12 -3.00 22.20
CA TYR A 252 -0.27 -2.07 23.26
C TYR A 252 0.78 -0.97 23.45
N PHE A 253 1.42 -0.52 22.37
CA PHE A 253 2.24 0.68 22.45
C PHE A 253 1.39 1.90 22.88
N PRO A 254 1.96 2.88 23.60
CA PRO A 254 1.20 3.99 24.18
C PRO A 254 0.84 5.07 23.15
N TYR A 255 0.17 4.67 22.07
CA TYR A 255 -0.26 5.52 20.98
C TYR A 255 -1.31 6.57 21.39
N GLN A 256 -1.94 6.40 22.55
CA GLN A 256 -2.75 7.44 23.18
C GLN A 256 -2.00 8.77 23.38
N LEU A 257 -0.66 8.72 23.48
CA LEU A 257 0.19 9.91 23.54
C LEU A 257 0.09 10.77 22.26
N LEU A 258 -0.33 10.22 21.13
CA LEU A 258 -0.55 10.94 19.88
C LEU A 258 -1.97 11.53 19.75
N GLY A 259 -2.77 11.51 20.82
CA GLY A 259 -4.11 12.09 20.81
C GLY A 259 -5.00 11.47 19.75
N ILE A 260 -5.16 10.14 19.77
CA ILE A 260 -5.94 9.43 18.75
C ILE A 260 -7.44 9.51 19.06
N SER A 261 -8.24 9.82 18.05
CA SER A 261 -9.70 9.65 18.07
C SER A 261 -10.14 8.67 16.99
N PHE A 262 -11.40 8.23 17.01
CA PHE A 262 -11.95 7.34 15.99
C PHE A 262 -13.10 8.01 15.25
N THR A 263 -13.09 7.89 13.93
CA THR A 263 -14.19 8.35 13.06
C THR A 263 -15.46 7.52 13.28
N HIS A 264 -16.59 7.98 12.76
CA HIS A 264 -17.85 7.22 12.80
C HIS A 264 -17.74 5.82 12.14
N SER A 265 -16.80 5.65 11.19
CA SER A 265 -16.52 4.37 10.54
C SER A 265 -15.44 3.55 11.26
N GLY A 266 -14.98 3.95 12.44
CA GLY A 266 -14.01 3.22 13.25
C GLY A 266 -12.54 3.41 12.88
N HIS A 267 -12.22 4.30 11.94
CA HIS A 267 -10.82 4.56 11.56
C HIS A 267 -10.15 5.56 12.52
N PRO A 268 -8.88 5.35 12.89
CA PRO A 268 -8.15 6.27 13.76
C PRO A 268 -7.83 7.59 13.03
N GLU A 269 -7.94 8.70 13.76
CA GLU A 269 -7.48 10.04 13.40
C GLU A 269 -6.51 10.53 14.48
N VAL A 270 -5.35 11.04 14.06
CA VAL A 270 -4.28 11.49 14.95
C VAL A 270 -4.35 13.01 15.10
N HIS A 271 -4.38 13.51 16.34
CA HIS A 271 -4.47 14.95 16.67
C HIS A 271 -3.16 15.52 17.23
N GLY A 272 -2.05 14.84 16.98
CA GLY A 272 -0.72 15.22 17.42
C GLY A 272 -0.40 14.90 18.86
N LEU A 273 0.86 15.15 19.22
CA LEU A 273 1.40 14.80 20.53
C LEU A 273 0.65 15.51 21.67
N GLN A 274 -0.05 14.73 22.49
CA GLN A 274 -0.77 15.17 23.69
C GLN A 274 0.03 14.80 24.94
N SER A 275 1.18 15.45 25.15
CA SER A 275 1.99 15.25 26.37
C SER A 275 2.02 16.48 27.25
N LYS A 276 1.80 16.28 28.56
CA LYS A 276 1.96 17.31 29.60
C LYS A 276 3.36 17.34 30.22
N ASP A 277 4.20 16.36 29.91
CA ASP A 277 5.51 16.11 30.55
C ASP A 277 6.69 16.45 29.62
N LEU A 278 6.47 17.27 28.60
CA LEU A 278 7.47 17.65 27.61
C LEU A 278 8.69 18.31 28.26
N THR A 279 9.71 17.49 28.52
CA THR A 279 11.00 17.92 29.07
C THR A 279 12.07 17.66 28.03
N VAL A 280 12.76 18.72 27.60
CA VAL A 280 13.77 18.65 26.54
C VAL A 280 15.07 18.06 27.07
N TYR A 281 15.51 16.95 26.47
CA TYR A 281 16.83 16.34 26.67
C TYR A 281 17.70 16.63 25.43
N GLY A 282 18.51 17.70 25.48
CA GLY A 282 19.33 18.11 24.33
C GLY A 282 18.51 18.66 23.15
N ASN A 283 19.08 18.71 21.94
CA ASN A 283 18.44 19.42 20.81
C ASN A 283 17.35 18.63 20.07
N SER A 284 17.25 17.30 20.24
CA SER A 284 16.38 16.43 19.42
C SER A 284 15.57 15.38 20.20
N VAL A 285 15.76 15.26 21.51
CA VAL A 285 15.03 14.28 22.36
C VAL A 285 14.20 15.00 23.39
N TYR A 286 13.02 14.47 23.67
CA TYR A 286 12.21 14.91 24.78
C TYR A 286 11.49 13.75 25.45
N ARG A 287 11.31 13.85 26.76
CA ARG A 287 10.46 12.93 27.51
C ARG A 287 9.00 13.28 27.23
N VAL A 288 8.18 12.27 26.95
CA VAL A 288 6.75 12.43 26.65
C VAL A 288 5.82 11.82 27.71
N ALA A 289 6.29 10.83 28.47
CA ALA A 289 5.53 10.24 29.57
C ALA A 289 6.47 9.47 30.51
N SER A 290 5.98 9.11 31.69
CA SER A 290 6.52 8.00 32.47
C SER A 290 5.75 6.72 32.11
N ILE A 291 6.41 5.57 32.07
CA ILE A 291 5.73 4.27 31.95
C ILE A 291 4.76 4.08 33.14
N THR A 292 5.13 4.59 34.32
CA THR A 292 4.28 4.51 35.52
C THR A 292 2.98 5.31 35.41
N SER A 293 2.87 6.27 34.47
CA SER A 293 1.65 7.04 34.23
C SER A 293 0.77 6.48 33.11
N LEU A 294 1.17 5.39 32.46
CA LEU A 294 0.37 4.74 31.40
C LEU A 294 -0.79 3.93 32.01
N ASP A 295 -1.73 3.49 31.18
CA ASP A 295 -2.81 2.62 31.60
C ASP A 295 -2.31 1.21 31.99
N ALA A 296 -3.12 0.49 32.77
CA ALA A 296 -2.77 -0.80 33.35
C ALA A 296 -2.39 -1.86 32.30
N ASP A 297 -3.13 -1.94 31.20
CA ASP A 297 -2.94 -2.96 30.17
C ASP A 297 -1.64 -2.69 29.39
N THR A 298 -1.37 -1.42 29.05
CA THR A 298 -0.10 -0.98 28.46
C THR A 298 1.10 -1.27 29.36
N LYS A 299 1.02 -0.96 30.67
CA LYS A 299 2.09 -1.25 31.65
C LYS A 299 2.45 -2.74 31.68
N LEU A 300 1.43 -3.59 31.79
CA LEU A 300 1.59 -5.04 31.82
C LEU A 300 2.20 -5.59 30.53
N TRP A 301 1.74 -5.10 29.38
CA TRP A 301 2.29 -5.52 28.09
C TRP A 301 3.76 -5.10 27.91
N ILE A 302 4.12 -3.85 28.28
CA ILE A 302 5.52 -3.39 28.26
C ILE A 302 6.40 -4.28 29.13
N LEU A 303 5.93 -4.65 30.32
CA LEU A 303 6.64 -5.54 31.23
C LEU A 303 6.88 -6.93 30.61
N MET A 304 5.87 -7.50 29.95
CA MET A 304 6.04 -8.77 29.21
C MET A 304 7.03 -8.63 28.05
N MET A 305 6.98 -7.53 27.31
CA MET A 305 7.96 -7.24 26.25
C MET A 305 9.39 -7.12 26.81
N PHE A 306 9.57 -6.48 27.97
CA PHE A 306 10.86 -6.38 28.65
C PHE A 306 11.46 -7.75 28.99
N ASP A 307 10.65 -8.68 29.48
CA ASP A 307 11.09 -10.04 29.79
C ASP A 307 11.46 -10.83 28.51
N LEU A 308 10.64 -10.74 27.46
CA LEU A 308 10.92 -11.38 26.17
C LEU A 308 12.19 -10.84 25.51
N ILE A 309 12.36 -9.51 25.52
CA ILE A 309 13.53 -8.83 24.97
C ILE A 309 14.78 -9.19 25.77
N LYS A 310 14.70 -9.22 27.10
CA LYS A 310 15.82 -9.64 27.95
C LYS A 310 16.21 -11.09 27.64
N ALA A 311 15.24 -11.99 27.57
CA ALA A 311 15.50 -13.40 27.27
C ALA A 311 16.22 -13.57 25.91
N GLU A 312 15.83 -12.79 24.90
CA GLU A 312 16.39 -12.91 23.55
C GLU A 312 17.74 -12.19 23.39
N TYR A 313 17.85 -10.93 23.82
CA TYR A 313 19.01 -10.08 23.50
C TYR A 313 20.04 -9.96 24.63
N TYR A 314 19.66 -10.30 25.86
CA TYR A 314 20.58 -10.31 27.00
C TYR A 314 20.98 -11.73 27.39
N ASP A 315 20.01 -12.64 27.57
CA ASP A 315 20.30 -13.97 28.08
C ASP A 315 20.84 -14.92 26.98
N LYS A 316 20.25 -14.89 25.78
CA LYS A 316 20.75 -15.66 24.62
C LYS A 316 21.80 -14.90 23.80
N ASN A 317 21.86 -13.58 23.93
CA ASN A 317 22.73 -12.70 23.14
C ASN A 317 22.57 -12.90 21.61
N THR A 318 21.33 -12.94 21.14
CA THR A 318 21.02 -13.15 19.73
C THR A 318 21.62 -12.06 18.84
N LEU A 319 22.35 -12.48 17.80
CA LEU A 319 22.91 -11.62 16.76
C LEU A 319 22.07 -11.70 15.49
N LEU A 320 21.96 -10.59 14.78
CA LEU A 320 21.23 -10.42 13.53
C LEU A 320 22.19 -9.90 12.45
N ASP A 321 21.75 -9.83 11.20
CA ASP A 321 22.55 -9.13 10.19
C ASP A 321 22.57 -7.61 10.50
N GLU A 322 23.74 -6.98 10.39
CA GLU A 322 23.85 -5.54 10.61
C GLU A 322 23.07 -4.77 9.54
N VAL A 323 22.24 -3.81 9.97
CA VAL A 323 21.50 -2.93 9.06
C VAL A 323 22.40 -1.82 8.50
N SER A 324 22.03 -1.32 7.32
CA SER A 324 22.66 -0.16 6.68
C SER A 324 21.82 1.11 6.89
N TYR A 325 22.43 2.26 6.59
CA TYR A 325 21.75 3.56 6.71
C TYR A 325 22.30 4.58 5.72
N CYS A 326 21.47 5.55 5.32
CA CYS A 326 21.88 6.65 4.45
C CYS A 326 22.76 7.64 5.21
N ALA A 327 24.07 7.64 4.92
CA ALA A 327 25.12 8.29 5.72
C ALA A 327 25.13 9.84 5.78
N ASN A 328 24.13 10.57 5.26
CA ASN A 328 24.27 12.02 5.11
C ASN A 328 24.18 12.83 6.41
N ASN A 329 23.70 12.26 7.53
CA ASN A 329 23.55 13.01 8.79
C ASN A 329 24.12 12.34 10.06
N ILE A 330 24.57 11.07 10.02
CA ILE A 330 25.04 10.40 11.24
C ILE A 330 26.55 10.66 11.40
N GLN A 331 26.90 11.88 11.81
CA GLN A 331 28.22 12.19 12.35
C GLN A 331 28.10 12.31 13.87
N VAL A 332 27.95 11.18 14.56
CA VAL A 332 28.04 11.18 16.01
C VAL A 332 29.50 11.45 16.38
N LYS A 333 29.79 12.68 16.84
CA LYS A 333 31.08 13.01 17.45
C LYS A 333 31.10 12.43 18.85
N THR A 334 31.70 11.25 19.02
CA THR A 334 32.12 10.78 20.34
C THR A 334 33.48 11.37 20.69
N ASP A 335 33.56 12.06 21.83
CA ASP A 335 34.84 12.43 22.43
C ASP A 335 35.59 11.15 22.82
N GLY A 336 36.60 10.80 22.03
CA GLY A 336 37.62 9.82 22.42
C GLY A 336 37.18 8.35 22.38
N ASN A 337 36.72 7.85 21.24
CA ASN A 337 37.06 6.53 20.71
C ASN A 337 36.45 6.37 19.31
N GLN A 338 37.27 5.92 18.36
CA GLN A 338 36.97 5.73 16.94
C GLN A 338 35.98 4.56 16.68
N ALA A 339 34.80 4.57 17.29
CA ALA A 339 33.80 3.51 17.05
C ALA A 339 32.84 3.84 15.89
N LEU A 340 32.58 5.11 15.58
CA LEU A 340 31.62 5.48 14.52
C LEU A 340 32.23 5.64 13.12
N SER A 341 33.56 5.54 12.99
CA SER A 341 34.23 5.68 11.69
C SER A 341 34.26 4.40 10.83
N THR A 342 33.74 3.27 11.33
CA THR A 342 33.92 1.94 10.69
C THR A 342 32.65 1.13 10.45
N HIS A 343 31.47 1.52 10.94
CA HIS A 343 30.26 0.70 10.75
C HIS A 343 29.46 1.16 9.53
N ASN A 344 29.59 0.40 8.42
CA ASN A 344 28.71 0.34 7.25
C ASN A 344 28.04 1.65 6.80
N ASN A 345 28.83 2.73 6.64
CA ASN A 345 28.40 3.83 5.78
C ASN A 345 28.18 3.26 4.38
N PHE A 346 26.92 3.08 3.99
CA PHE A 346 26.57 2.63 2.65
C PHE A 346 27.17 3.62 1.65
N GLN A 347 28.26 3.22 0.98
CA GLN A 347 28.86 4.03 -0.07
C GLN A 347 27.85 4.10 -1.20
N GLN A 348 27.35 5.30 -1.45
CA GLN A 348 26.34 5.53 -2.45
C GLN A 348 26.95 5.35 -3.83
N GLU A 349 26.79 4.16 -4.41
CA GLU A 349 27.12 3.93 -5.83
C GLU A 349 26.32 4.90 -6.70
N THR A 350 26.95 5.47 -7.73
CA THR A 350 26.28 6.33 -8.71
C THR A 350 25.26 5.49 -9.48
N ILE A 351 24.01 5.94 -9.51
CA ILE A 351 22.95 5.25 -10.24
C ILE A 351 23.06 5.61 -11.74
N THR A 352 23.16 4.60 -12.59
CA THR A 352 23.20 4.71 -14.06
C THR A 352 21.89 4.24 -14.67
N PHE A 353 21.66 4.57 -15.95
CA PHE A 353 20.48 4.09 -16.69
C PHE A 353 20.36 2.55 -16.71
N GLU A 354 21.46 1.87 -17.03
CA GLU A 354 21.54 0.39 -17.05
C GLU A 354 21.15 -0.20 -15.69
N SER A 355 21.69 0.36 -14.60
CA SER A 355 21.42 -0.13 -13.25
C SER A 355 19.95 -0.05 -12.83
N VAL A 356 19.19 0.88 -13.42
CA VAL A 356 17.76 1.09 -13.14
C VAL A 356 16.89 0.18 -14.01
N GLU A 357 17.29 -0.06 -15.26
CA GLU A 357 16.56 -0.95 -16.17
C GLU A 357 16.64 -2.42 -15.76
N ASP A 358 17.76 -2.82 -15.13
CA ASP A 358 17.97 -4.17 -14.59
C ASP A 358 17.13 -4.48 -13.33
N GLN A 359 16.41 -3.49 -12.79
CA GLN A 359 15.59 -3.70 -11.59
C GLN A 359 14.33 -4.51 -11.92
N GLU A 360 14.07 -5.55 -11.12
CA GLU A 360 12.79 -6.25 -11.16
C GLU A 360 11.67 -5.40 -10.56
N TRP A 361 10.61 -5.20 -11.33
CA TRP A 361 9.42 -4.45 -10.93
C TRP A 361 8.23 -5.38 -10.77
N GLU A 362 7.37 -5.10 -9.78
CA GLU A 362 6.09 -5.78 -9.70
C GLU A 362 5.27 -5.50 -10.95
N ARG A 363 4.78 -6.56 -11.61
CA ARG A 363 4.05 -6.49 -12.89
C ARG A 363 4.88 -5.87 -14.03
N GLY A 364 6.19 -6.11 -14.03
CA GLY A 364 7.14 -5.60 -15.03
C GLY A 364 6.89 -6.02 -16.48
N ASP A 365 6.04 -7.02 -16.74
CA ASP A 365 5.67 -7.47 -18.09
C ASP A 365 4.87 -6.42 -18.88
N VAL A 366 4.16 -5.52 -18.18
CA VAL A 366 3.30 -4.52 -18.82
C VAL A 366 4.07 -3.21 -18.96
N LYS A 367 4.50 -2.86 -20.18
CA LYS A 367 5.34 -1.67 -20.44
C LYS A 367 4.69 -0.67 -21.42
N PRO A 368 3.53 -0.05 -21.09
CA PRO A 368 2.77 0.81 -22.00
C PRO A 368 3.50 2.07 -22.48
N ASN A 369 4.53 2.51 -21.76
CA ASN A 369 5.30 3.70 -22.11
C ASN A 369 6.74 3.34 -22.54
N GLN A 370 7.03 2.09 -22.92
CA GLN A 370 8.37 1.68 -23.38
C GLN A 370 8.84 2.51 -24.57
N TRP A 371 7.94 2.76 -25.54
CA TRP A 371 8.27 3.59 -26.70
C TRP A 371 8.75 5.00 -26.32
N MET A 372 8.22 5.58 -25.23
CA MET A 372 8.65 6.90 -24.75
C MET A 372 10.03 6.84 -24.12
N LEU A 373 10.36 5.72 -23.45
CA LEU A 373 11.70 5.47 -22.93
C LEU A 373 12.69 5.34 -24.08
N ASP A 374 12.36 4.56 -25.11
CA ASP A 374 13.22 4.36 -26.27
C ASP A 374 13.43 5.68 -27.05
N PHE A 375 12.38 6.51 -27.15
CA PHE A 375 12.40 7.75 -27.93
C PHE A 375 12.99 8.95 -27.19
N TYR A 376 12.57 9.20 -25.94
CA TYR A 376 12.99 10.38 -25.15
C TYR A 376 14.09 10.06 -24.12
N GLY A 377 14.32 8.78 -23.79
CA GLY A 377 15.32 8.35 -22.82
C GLY A 377 16.73 8.92 -23.06
N PRO A 378 17.24 8.96 -24.31
CA PRO A 378 18.55 9.54 -24.60
C PRO A 378 18.70 11.04 -24.26
N GLN A 379 17.59 11.78 -24.09
CA GLN A 379 17.62 13.19 -23.68
C GLN A 379 17.63 13.38 -22.16
N VAL A 380 17.44 12.31 -21.38
CA VAL A 380 17.46 12.39 -19.91
C VAL A 380 18.91 12.48 -19.44
N PRO A 381 19.31 13.52 -18.68
CA PRO A 381 20.67 13.61 -18.15
C PRO A 381 20.83 12.72 -16.92
N GLU A 382 22.04 12.19 -16.71
CA GLU A 382 22.36 11.38 -15.51
C GLU A 382 22.16 12.15 -14.19
N GLN A 383 22.26 13.48 -14.22
CA GLN A 383 21.96 14.37 -13.10
C GLN A 383 20.51 14.20 -12.58
N ALA A 384 19.56 13.85 -13.46
CA ALA A 384 18.18 13.58 -13.07
C ALA A 384 18.05 12.29 -12.24
N LEU A 385 18.90 11.28 -12.51
CA LEU A 385 18.87 10.00 -11.81
C LEU A 385 19.38 10.12 -10.38
N ASN A 386 20.41 10.96 -10.17
CA ASN A 386 21.06 11.13 -8.88
C ASN A 386 20.60 12.39 -8.12
N ALA A 387 19.68 13.19 -8.69
CA ALA A 387 19.02 14.35 -8.10
C ALA A 387 19.99 15.31 -7.38
N GLU A 388 21.01 15.79 -8.10
CA GLU A 388 21.97 16.77 -7.59
C GLU A 388 21.28 18.10 -7.20
N LYS A 389 21.92 18.93 -6.36
CA LYS A 389 21.38 20.20 -5.84
C LYS A 389 21.24 21.35 -6.86
N LYS A 390 20.92 21.06 -8.13
CA LYS A 390 20.87 22.04 -9.21
C LYS A 390 19.68 21.76 -10.13
N ASP A 391 19.08 22.85 -10.63
CA ASP A 391 18.06 22.77 -11.68
C ASP A 391 18.64 22.18 -12.96
N ILE A 392 17.82 21.43 -13.68
CA ILE A 392 18.21 20.75 -14.92
C ILE A 392 17.69 21.56 -16.11
N HIS A 393 18.62 22.00 -16.95
CA HIS A 393 18.33 22.70 -18.21
C HIS A 393 18.48 21.73 -19.38
N LEU A 394 17.41 21.54 -20.14
CA LEU A 394 17.35 20.65 -21.29
C LEU A 394 17.01 21.42 -22.55
N ILE A 395 17.63 21.03 -23.67
CA ILE A 395 17.22 21.46 -25.00
C ILE A 395 16.45 20.29 -25.61
N THR A 396 15.18 20.50 -25.94
CA THR A 396 14.37 19.46 -26.60
C THR A 396 14.87 19.21 -28.02
N HIS A 397 14.44 18.12 -28.67
CA HIS A 397 14.71 17.87 -30.09
C HIS A 397 14.37 19.06 -31.01
N GLU A 398 13.41 19.89 -30.61
CA GLU A 398 12.97 21.09 -31.34
C GLU A 398 13.80 22.35 -31.03
N GLY A 399 14.83 22.25 -30.18
CA GLY A 399 15.71 23.38 -29.83
C GLY A 399 15.18 24.28 -28.72
N SER A 400 14.03 23.96 -28.13
CA SER A 400 13.41 24.77 -27.07
C SER A 400 13.98 24.43 -25.68
N GLU A 401 14.19 25.44 -24.82
CA GLU A 401 14.69 25.25 -23.45
C GLU A 401 13.61 24.77 -22.46
N LEU A 402 13.83 23.64 -21.79
CA LEU A 402 12.99 23.08 -20.72
C LEU A 402 13.79 23.10 -19.41
N ILE A 403 13.19 23.64 -18.35
CA ILE A 403 13.80 23.70 -17.03
C ILE A 403 13.01 22.78 -16.09
N ILE A 404 13.70 21.81 -15.51
CA ILE A 404 13.15 20.94 -14.45
C ILE A 404 13.77 21.39 -13.13
N LYS A 405 12.91 21.80 -12.20
CA LYS A 405 13.36 22.26 -10.89
C LYS A 405 13.89 21.11 -10.06
N GLN A 406 14.88 21.35 -9.23
CA GLN A 406 15.40 20.33 -8.33
C GLN A 406 14.32 19.83 -7.35
N ASP A 407 13.51 20.72 -6.78
CA ASP A 407 12.46 20.40 -5.80
C ASP A 407 11.36 19.47 -6.38
N ASP A 408 11.35 19.32 -7.71
CA ASP A 408 10.47 18.42 -8.43
C ASP A 408 11.02 16.99 -8.53
N LEU A 409 12.29 16.75 -8.19
CA LEU A 409 12.91 15.42 -8.25
C LEU A 409 12.79 14.70 -6.90
N GLU A 410 12.61 13.39 -6.97
CA GLU A 410 12.56 12.55 -5.79
C GLU A 410 13.97 12.18 -5.32
N VAL A 411 14.14 12.23 -4.01
CA VAL A 411 15.37 11.84 -3.28
C VAL A 411 14.96 10.92 -2.15
N VAL A 412 15.76 9.87 -1.90
CA VAL A 412 15.55 9.00 -0.74
C VAL A 412 15.83 9.79 0.54
N ASP A 413 14.98 9.60 1.55
CA ASP A 413 15.13 10.22 2.86
C ASP A 413 16.53 9.94 3.44
N PRO A 414 17.33 10.97 3.76
CA PRO A 414 18.64 10.79 4.38
C PRO A 414 18.62 10.05 5.71
N SER A 415 17.48 10.04 6.42
CA SER A 415 17.31 9.31 7.68
C SER A 415 16.81 7.87 7.50
N LYS A 416 16.73 7.37 6.26
CA LYS A 416 16.30 6.00 5.95
C LYS A 416 17.28 4.98 6.54
N ILE A 417 16.71 4.00 7.23
CA ILE A 417 17.38 2.82 7.80
C ILE A 417 16.78 1.58 7.13
N GLY A 418 17.62 0.60 6.80
CA GLY A 418 17.21 -0.66 6.17
C GLY A 418 18.42 -1.49 5.76
N SER A 419 18.23 -2.60 5.06
CA SER A 419 19.37 -3.31 4.48
C SER A 419 20.02 -2.48 3.35
N ALA A 420 21.27 -2.79 3.00
CA ALA A 420 21.95 -2.17 1.85
C ALA A 420 21.14 -2.36 0.55
N GLU A 421 20.54 -3.54 0.38
CA GLU A 421 19.70 -3.87 -0.77
C GLU A 421 18.41 -3.05 -0.79
N GLU A 422 17.74 -2.87 0.35
CA GLU A 422 16.53 -2.06 0.46
C GLU A 422 16.81 -0.59 0.11
N ILE A 423 17.90 -0.03 0.66
CA ILE A 423 18.32 1.34 0.39
C ILE A 423 18.67 1.51 -1.09
N LEU A 424 19.43 0.59 -1.68
CA LEU A 424 19.77 0.63 -3.10
C LEU A 424 18.52 0.56 -3.98
N ALA A 425 17.57 -0.33 -3.66
CA ALA A 425 16.34 -0.48 -4.42
C ALA A 425 15.43 0.76 -4.31
N ASP A 426 15.38 1.42 -3.16
CA ASP A 426 14.70 2.71 -2.98
C ASP A 426 15.38 3.84 -3.79
N ARG A 427 16.72 3.84 -3.85
CA ARG A 427 17.49 4.81 -4.68
C ARG A 427 17.23 4.60 -6.17
N LYS A 428 17.28 3.35 -6.65
CA LYS A 428 16.95 3.02 -8.04
C LYS A 428 15.50 3.34 -8.38
N TRP A 429 14.56 3.12 -7.45
CA TRP A 429 13.17 3.55 -7.61
C TRP A 429 13.05 5.07 -7.77
N ALA A 430 13.73 5.87 -6.93
CA ALA A 430 13.71 7.32 -7.04
C ALA A 430 14.30 7.81 -8.37
N ALA A 431 15.42 7.20 -8.80
CA ALA A 431 16.04 7.47 -10.09
C ALA A 431 15.09 7.15 -11.27
N ARG A 432 14.42 5.99 -11.25
CA ARG A 432 13.42 5.61 -12.26
C ARG A 432 12.22 6.55 -12.28
N HIS A 433 11.76 7.00 -11.11
CA HIS A 433 10.70 7.99 -10.98
C HIS A 433 11.11 9.33 -11.62
N ASN A 434 12.33 9.79 -11.36
CA ASN A 434 12.87 11.01 -11.94
C ASN A 434 13.00 10.90 -13.47
N GLN A 435 13.56 9.79 -13.96
CA GLN A 435 13.62 9.49 -15.40
C GLN A 435 12.24 9.59 -16.06
N ALA A 436 11.24 8.92 -15.48
CA ALA A 436 9.86 8.93 -15.98
C ALA A 436 9.23 10.34 -15.96
N LYS A 437 9.53 11.14 -14.94
CA LYS A 437 9.07 12.53 -14.85
C LYS A 437 9.71 13.40 -15.93
N VAL A 438 11.03 13.31 -16.11
CA VAL A 438 11.76 14.06 -17.15
C VAL A 438 11.23 13.71 -18.54
N ILE A 439 11.09 12.43 -18.87
CA ILE A 439 10.52 11.97 -20.14
C ILE A 439 9.10 12.53 -20.35
N SER A 440 8.27 12.49 -19.31
CA SER A 440 6.92 13.04 -19.37
C SER A 440 6.89 14.54 -19.67
N GLU A 441 7.85 15.29 -19.16
CA GLU A 441 7.96 16.74 -19.37
C GLU A 441 8.47 17.08 -20.77
N ILE A 442 9.47 16.34 -21.27
CA ILE A 442 9.95 16.46 -22.65
C ILE A 442 8.81 16.19 -23.64
N ALA A 443 8.10 15.06 -23.45
CA ALA A 443 6.99 14.68 -24.31
C ALA A 443 5.83 15.68 -24.25
N ARG A 444 5.52 16.23 -23.05
CA ARG A 444 4.48 17.26 -22.88
C ARG A 444 4.81 18.51 -23.67
N LYS A 445 6.07 18.95 -23.61
CA LYS A 445 6.52 20.13 -24.32
C LYS A 445 6.44 19.94 -25.84
N GLU A 446 6.92 18.81 -26.36
CA GLU A 446 6.79 18.50 -27.79
C GLU A 446 5.33 18.42 -28.23
N TYR A 447 4.45 17.84 -27.40
CA TYR A 447 3.01 17.85 -27.66
C TYR A 447 2.45 19.27 -27.75
N ASP A 448 2.78 20.16 -26.82
CA ASP A 448 2.28 21.53 -26.84
C ASP A 448 2.76 22.32 -28.06
N GLU A 449 3.96 22.02 -28.56
CA GLU A 449 4.53 22.61 -29.78
C GLU A 449 3.89 22.04 -31.06
N LYS A 450 3.67 20.72 -31.14
CA LYS A 450 3.27 20.03 -32.39
C LYS A 450 1.80 19.66 -32.50
N ARG A 451 1.00 19.76 -31.42
CA ARG A 451 -0.39 19.27 -31.44
C ARG A 451 -1.24 19.86 -32.56
N GLU A 452 -1.07 21.14 -32.89
CA GLU A 452 -1.88 21.80 -33.92
C GLU A 452 -1.51 21.31 -35.32
N GLU A 453 -0.21 21.13 -35.58
CA GLU A 453 0.30 20.54 -36.82
C GLU A 453 -0.22 19.11 -37.01
N ILE A 454 -0.11 18.26 -35.99
CA ILE A 454 -0.58 16.86 -36.07
C ILE A 454 -2.10 16.78 -36.19
N GLN A 455 -2.82 17.69 -35.54
CA GLN A 455 -4.26 17.82 -35.74
C GLN A 455 -4.58 18.16 -37.19
N GLN A 456 -3.90 19.14 -37.79
CA GLN A 456 -4.10 19.53 -39.17
C GLN A 456 -3.75 18.41 -40.15
N TRP A 457 -2.59 17.76 -39.97
CA TRP A 457 -2.18 16.59 -40.74
C TRP A 457 -3.25 15.48 -40.73
N PHE A 458 -3.83 15.18 -39.57
CA PHE A 458 -4.89 14.17 -39.47
C PHE A 458 -6.15 14.60 -40.25
N ARG A 459 -6.51 15.89 -40.22
CA ARG A 459 -7.64 16.41 -40.99
C ARG A 459 -7.41 16.24 -42.48
N ASP A 460 -6.21 16.55 -42.95
CA ASP A 460 -5.85 16.49 -44.38
C ASP A 460 -5.69 15.05 -44.89
N SER A 461 -5.33 14.12 -44.00
CA SER A 461 -5.20 12.69 -44.32
C SER A 461 -6.55 11.95 -44.41
N LEU A 462 -7.65 12.56 -43.95
CA LEU A 462 -8.97 11.94 -43.99
C LEU A 462 -9.62 12.10 -45.37
N SER A 463 -10.05 10.97 -45.96
CA SER A 463 -10.83 10.94 -47.18
C SER A 463 -12.32 10.83 -46.89
N LEU A 464 -13.10 11.84 -47.29
CA LEU A 464 -14.56 11.78 -47.20
C LEU A 464 -15.12 10.59 -48.00
N ASP A 465 -14.62 10.35 -49.21
CA ASP A 465 -15.11 9.27 -50.08
C ASP A 465 -14.95 7.91 -49.41
N ARG A 466 -13.80 7.65 -48.79
CA ARG A 466 -13.55 6.43 -48.02
C ARG A 466 -14.51 6.27 -46.84
N LEU A 467 -14.83 7.37 -46.14
CA LEU A 467 -15.81 7.32 -45.05
C LEU A 467 -17.22 7.02 -45.57
N LEU A 468 -17.57 7.53 -46.75
CA LEU A 468 -18.85 7.21 -47.41
C LEU A 468 -18.91 5.75 -47.85
N ASP A 469 -17.80 5.18 -48.32
CA ASP A 469 -17.71 3.76 -48.67
C ASP A 469 -18.02 2.87 -47.46
N PHE A 470 -17.38 3.12 -46.30
CA PHE A 470 -17.69 2.40 -45.06
C PHE A 470 -19.16 2.55 -44.62
N ILE A 471 -19.75 3.73 -44.82
CA ILE A 471 -21.18 3.96 -44.51
C ILE A 471 -22.07 3.12 -45.42
N MET A 472 -21.72 3.00 -46.72
CA MET A 472 -22.46 2.17 -47.67
C MET A 472 -22.33 0.68 -47.37
N GLU A 473 -21.14 0.23 -46.97
CA GLU A 473 -20.89 -1.14 -46.50
C GLU A 473 -21.58 -1.46 -45.17
N GLY A 474 -21.95 -0.43 -44.40
CA GLY A 474 -22.58 -0.57 -43.08
C GLY A 474 -21.61 -0.94 -41.97
N LYS A 475 -20.31 -0.99 -42.25
CA LYS A 475 -19.25 -1.32 -41.29
C LYS A 475 -17.91 -0.71 -41.72
N CYS A 476 -17.07 -0.40 -40.74
CA CYS A 476 -15.66 -0.06 -40.92
C CYS A 476 -14.86 -1.03 -40.06
N GLU A 477 -14.58 -2.22 -40.59
CA GLU A 477 -13.83 -3.23 -39.86
C GLU A 477 -12.34 -3.00 -40.08
N VAL A 478 -11.64 -2.71 -38.98
CA VAL A 478 -10.20 -2.50 -38.97
C VAL A 478 -9.57 -3.34 -37.88
N ASP A 479 -8.28 -3.62 -38.04
CA ASP A 479 -7.52 -4.28 -37.00
C ASP A 479 -7.31 -3.34 -35.82
N GLN A 480 -7.68 -3.81 -34.64
CA GLN A 480 -7.37 -3.14 -33.39
C GLN A 480 -6.66 -4.08 -32.44
N GLU A 481 -5.68 -3.57 -31.72
CA GLU A 481 -5.13 -4.28 -30.58
C GLU A 481 -6.14 -4.26 -29.43
N ARG A 482 -6.37 -5.42 -28.85
CA ARG A 482 -7.19 -5.52 -27.64
C ARG A 482 -6.32 -5.26 -26.42
N ILE A 483 -6.75 -4.31 -25.60
CA ILE A 483 -6.21 -4.08 -24.26
C ILE A 483 -6.90 -5.09 -23.33
N THR A 484 -6.15 -6.07 -22.82
CA THR A 484 -6.58 -6.96 -21.74
C THR A 484 -6.18 -6.34 -20.39
N LYS A 485 -6.51 -7.01 -19.27
CA LYS A 485 -6.05 -6.56 -17.95
C LYS A 485 -4.53 -6.61 -17.80
N GLU A 486 -3.85 -7.44 -18.60
CA GLU A 486 -2.46 -7.83 -18.37
C GLU A 486 -1.55 -7.59 -19.59
N THR A 487 -2.08 -7.45 -20.81
CA THR A 487 -1.26 -7.24 -22.03
C THR A 487 -2.02 -6.53 -23.16
N PHE A 488 -1.29 -6.08 -24.19
CA PHE A 488 -1.85 -5.73 -25.51
C PHE A 488 -1.88 -7.01 -26.36
N GLU A 489 -2.89 -7.87 -26.20
CA GLU A 489 -2.93 -9.16 -26.89
C GLU A 489 -4.15 -9.32 -27.79
N SER A 490 -3.87 -9.81 -29.01
CA SER A 490 -4.73 -10.07 -30.16
C SER A 490 -5.12 -8.84 -31.00
N ASN A 491 -4.86 -8.94 -32.33
CA ASN A 491 -5.57 -8.16 -33.33
C ASN A 491 -7.01 -8.68 -33.33
N VAL A 492 -7.94 -7.81 -32.98
CA VAL A 492 -9.37 -8.08 -33.16
C VAL A 492 -9.83 -7.19 -34.30
N HIS A 493 -10.31 -7.84 -35.35
CA HIS A 493 -11.02 -7.17 -36.42
C HIS A 493 -12.33 -6.62 -35.85
N LYS A 494 -12.42 -5.30 -35.68
CA LYS A 494 -13.56 -4.65 -35.03
C LYS A 494 -14.14 -3.58 -35.92
N ASN A 495 -15.46 -3.57 -35.99
CA ASN A 495 -16.18 -2.44 -36.54
C ASN A 495 -15.99 -1.21 -35.63
N ILE A 496 -15.35 -0.17 -36.15
CA ILE A 496 -15.14 1.11 -35.45
C ILE A 496 -16.21 2.15 -35.78
N MET A 497 -17.12 1.82 -36.70
CA MET A 497 -18.23 2.65 -37.12
C MET A 497 -19.46 2.38 -36.25
N SER A 498 -20.11 3.43 -35.77
CA SER A 498 -21.42 3.33 -35.11
C SER A 498 -22.53 3.11 -36.14
N GLU A 499 -23.65 2.55 -35.69
CA GLU A 499 -24.88 2.60 -36.49
C GLU A 499 -25.28 4.07 -36.79
N PRO A 500 -25.90 4.35 -37.96
CA PRO A 500 -26.37 5.68 -38.29
C PRO A 500 -27.46 6.16 -37.32
N MET A 501 -27.19 7.27 -36.63
CA MET A 501 -28.13 7.85 -35.68
C MET A 501 -28.97 8.94 -36.34
N TRP A 502 -30.30 8.76 -36.36
CA TRP A 502 -31.22 9.79 -36.85
C TRP A 502 -31.77 10.64 -35.71
N ILE A 503 -31.40 11.92 -35.71
CA ILE A 503 -31.81 12.93 -34.72
C ILE A 503 -32.79 13.89 -35.42
N LYS A 504 -34.07 13.80 -35.03
CA LYS A 504 -35.16 14.57 -35.66
C LYS A 504 -35.30 15.98 -35.07
N ASN A 505 -35.19 16.10 -33.74
CA ASN A 505 -35.25 17.35 -32.97
C ASN A 505 -34.32 17.21 -31.75
N GLY A 506 -33.24 17.96 -31.70
CA GLY A 506 -32.30 17.91 -30.57
C GLY A 506 -30.88 18.32 -30.96
N HIS A 507 -30.14 18.79 -29.97
CA HIS A 507 -28.70 18.98 -30.10
C HIS A 507 -28.01 17.62 -29.94
N PRO A 508 -26.88 17.34 -30.62
CA PRO A 508 -26.09 16.14 -30.36
C PRO A 508 -25.34 16.21 -29.00
N TRP A 509 -25.99 16.67 -27.93
CA TRP A 509 -25.46 16.65 -26.56
C TRP A 509 -25.33 15.20 -26.09
N GLY A 510 -24.12 14.83 -25.65
CA GLY A 510 -23.74 13.45 -25.32
C GLY A 510 -22.64 12.87 -26.22
N ILE A 511 -22.26 13.57 -27.28
CA ILE A 511 -21.15 13.20 -28.18
C ILE A 511 -20.00 14.21 -28.03
N CYS A 512 -19.66 14.59 -26.80
CA CYS A 512 -18.48 15.40 -26.49
C CYS A 512 -17.26 14.48 -26.38
N GLY A 513 -16.41 14.52 -27.40
CA GLY A 513 -15.04 14.01 -27.35
C GLY A 513 -14.21 14.98 -28.19
N SER A 514 -13.17 15.54 -27.58
CA SER A 514 -12.20 16.48 -28.15
C SER A 514 -11.84 16.12 -29.61
N MET A 515 -11.94 17.08 -30.53
CA MET A 515 -11.72 16.87 -31.97
C MET A 515 -10.43 17.55 -32.46
N PRO A 516 -9.75 16.97 -33.46
CA PRO A 516 -9.30 17.66 -34.66
C PRO A 516 -10.46 17.62 -35.67
N GLU A 517 -11.17 18.74 -35.84
CA GLU A 517 -12.36 18.90 -36.68
C GLU A 517 -12.06 18.85 -38.21
N ALA A 518 -11.84 17.68 -38.80
CA ALA A 518 -11.55 17.62 -40.24
C ALA A 518 -12.68 18.12 -41.15
N HIS A 519 -13.94 17.98 -40.72
CA HIS A 519 -15.10 18.37 -41.52
C HIS A 519 -16.26 18.93 -40.69
N MET A 520 -15.99 19.82 -39.72
CA MET A 520 -17.02 20.74 -39.22
C MET A 520 -16.75 22.14 -39.76
N PRO A 521 -17.68 22.76 -40.51
CA PRO A 521 -17.66 24.22 -40.60
C PRO A 521 -17.87 24.79 -39.19
N PRO A 522 -17.30 25.95 -38.87
CA PRO A 522 -17.38 26.56 -37.54
C PRO A 522 -18.85 26.80 -37.18
N ALA A 523 -19.42 25.91 -36.38
CA ALA A 523 -20.83 25.90 -36.04
C ALA A 523 -21.03 26.27 -34.57
N TYR A 524 -20.39 27.35 -34.10
CA TYR A 524 -20.56 27.79 -32.72
C TYR A 524 -21.67 28.83 -32.51
N GLU A 525 -22.34 29.33 -33.56
CA GLU A 525 -23.38 30.35 -33.37
C GLU A 525 -24.82 29.94 -33.72
N LYS A 526 -25.08 28.85 -34.48
CA LYS A 526 -26.45 28.56 -34.97
C LYS A 526 -26.90 27.08 -35.09
N ASN A 527 -26.30 26.11 -34.38
CA ASN A 527 -26.77 24.70 -34.39
C ASN A 527 -26.96 24.09 -35.80
N PHE A 528 -26.18 24.53 -36.79
CA PHE A 528 -26.31 24.11 -38.18
C PHE A 528 -25.09 23.30 -38.62
N TYR A 529 -25.29 22.00 -38.84
CA TYR A 529 -24.28 21.11 -39.43
C TYR A 529 -24.66 20.84 -40.89
N PRO A 530 -23.99 21.44 -41.89
CA PRO A 530 -24.31 21.19 -43.29
C PRO A 530 -23.82 19.80 -43.71
N CYS A 531 -24.69 19.07 -44.39
CA CYS A 531 -24.36 17.83 -45.07
C CYS A 531 -23.25 18.07 -46.12
N PRO A 532 -22.13 17.34 -46.10
CA PRO A 532 -21.05 17.55 -47.07
C PRO A 532 -21.51 17.33 -48.52
N ILE A 533 -22.49 16.43 -48.73
CA ILE A 533 -23.03 16.05 -50.05
C ILE A 533 -23.91 17.13 -50.68
N ASN A 534 -24.85 17.71 -49.91
CA ASN A 534 -25.89 18.58 -50.47
C ASN A 534 -26.13 19.88 -49.69
N LYS A 535 -25.26 20.17 -48.71
CA LYS A 535 -25.25 21.36 -47.86
C LYS A 535 -26.53 21.61 -47.03
N LYS A 536 -27.53 20.72 -47.10
CA LYS A 536 -28.73 20.76 -46.24
C LYS A 536 -28.39 20.41 -44.79
N MET A 537 -29.23 20.83 -43.85
CA MET A 537 -29.07 20.50 -42.43
C MET A 537 -28.95 18.99 -42.20
N ALA A 538 -27.91 18.58 -41.49
CA ALA A 538 -27.67 17.20 -41.11
C ALA A 538 -28.67 16.76 -40.04
N THR A 539 -29.16 15.54 -40.20
CA THR A 539 -30.07 14.86 -39.26
C THR A 539 -29.62 13.43 -39.00
N VAL A 540 -28.66 12.92 -39.77
CA VAL A 540 -28.08 11.58 -39.65
C VAL A 540 -26.61 11.75 -39.29
N PHE A 541 -26.18 11.10 -38.20
CA PHE A 541 -24.81 11.19 -37.71
C PHE A 541 -24.20 9.79 -37.58
N ILE A 542 -23.00 9.62 -38.11
CA ILE A 542 -22.20 8.40 -38.03
C ILE A 542 -20.88 8.73 -37.32
N LEU A 543 -20.45 7.88 -36.40
CA LEU A 543 -19.22 8.02 -35.64
C LEU A 543 -18.20 6.95 -36.03
N PHE A 544 -16.96 7.35 -36.28
CA PHE A 544 -15.81 6.46 -36.40
C PHE A 544 -14.91 6.68 -35.19
N ALA A 545 -14.67 5.63 -34.41
CA ALA A 545 -13.96 5.73 -33.13
C ALA A 545 -12.77 4.76 -33.07
N PRO A 546 -11.65 5.05 -33.77
CA PRO A 546 -10.43 4.28 -33.61
C PRO A 546 -9.96 4.35 -32.15
N LYS A 547 -9.31 3.27 -31.68
CA LYS A 547 -8.81 3.16 -30.29
C LYS A 547 -7.31 2.87 -30.19
N THR A 548 -6.66 2.56 -31.30
CA THR A 548 -5.25 2.17 -31.39
C THR A 548 -4.63 2.76 -32.66
N ALA A 549 -3.30 2.79 -32.75
CA ALA A 549 -2.56 3.19 -33.94
C ALA A 549 -2.98 2.37 -35.18
N LYS A 550 -3.10 1.04 -35.07
CA LYS A 550 -3.63 0.18 -36.15
C LYS A 550 -5.03 0.58 -36.61
N GLY A 551 -5.94 0.85 -35.67
CA GLY A 551 -7.28 1.28 -36.01
C GLY A 551 -7.31 2.67 -36.67
N LEU A 552 -6.39 3.54 -36.30
CA LEU A 552 -6.20 4.87 -36.90
C LEU A 552 -5.66 4.75 -38.33
N ALA A 553 -4.61 3.97 -38.53
CA ALA A 553 -4.01 3.68 -39.83
C ALA A 553 -5.04 3.01 -40.78
N GLY A 554 -5.79 2.03 -40.29
CA GLY A 554 -6.87 1.38 -41.04
C GLY A 554 -8.01 2.32 -41.43
N LEU A 555 -8.37 3.29 -40.57
CA LEU A 555 -9.35 4.33 -40.92
C LEU A 555 -8.84 5.20 -42.08
N LEU A 556 -7.57 5.59 -42.03
CA LEU A 556 -6.91 6.46 -43.02
C LEU A 556 -6.53 5.72 -44.31
N GLY A 557 -6.35 4.40 -44.27
CA GLY A 557 -5.90 3.61 -45.41
C GLY A 557 -4.41 3.63 -45.65
N ILE A 558 -3.62 3.79 -44.60
CA ILE A 558 -2.16 3.84 -44.63
C ILE A 558 -1.60 2.78 -43.68
N GLU A 559 -0.28 2.54 -43.75
CA GLU A 559 0.39 1.66 -42.79
C GLU A 559 0.67 2.39 -41.48
N VAL A 560 0.84 1.64 -40.39
CA VAL A 560 1.16 2.24 -39.08
C VAL A 560 2.46 3.04 -39.12
N THR A 561 3.45 2.58 -39.90
CA THR A 561 4.74 3.25 -40.09
C THR A 561 4.63 4.60 -40.79
N ASP A 562 3.52 4.86 -41.50
CA ASP A 562 3.26 6.12 -42.19
C ASP A 562 2.56 7.15 -41.27
N LEU A 563 2.14 6.74 -40.06
CA LEU A 563 1.68 7.68 -39.05
C LEU A 563 2.86 8.51 -38.52
N PRO A 564 2.62 9.76 -38.08
CA PRO A 564 3.60 10.53 -37.32
C PRO A 564 4.17 9.67 -36.17
N PRO A 565 5.48 9.73 -35.87
CA PRO A 565 6.14 8.83 -34.93
C PRO A 565 5.40 8.68 -33.59
N PHE A 566 4.89 9.79 -33.04
CA PHE A 566 4.15 9.83 -31.78
C PHE A 566 2.79 9.09 -31.84
N LEU A 567 2.19 8.98 -33.04
CA LEU A 567 0.91 8.31 -33.25
C LEU A 567 1.05 6.82 -33.57
N GLN A 568 2.26 6.35 -33.92
CA GLN A 568 2.55 4.92 -34.15
C GLN A 568 2.30 4.07 -32.90
N HIS A 569 2.37 4.70 -31.72
CA HIS A 569 2.13 4.10 -30.41
C HIS A 569 0.86 4.62 -29.72
N TRP A 570 -0.05 5.26 -30.47
CA TRP A 570 -1.25 5.87 -29.87
C TRP A 570 -2.27 4.84 -29.41
N HIS A 571 -2.73 4.98 -28.16
CA HIS A 571 -3.85 4.21 -27.63
C HIS A 571 -4.84 5.10 -26.89
N ARG A 572 -6.14 4.89 -27.14
CA ARG A 572 -7.19 5.64 -26.46
C ARG A 572 -7.26 5.32 -24.96
N ASN A 573 -7.01 4.07 -24.61
CA ASN A 573 -7.07 3.53 -23.24
C ASN A 573 -5.70 2.95 -22.88
N LYS A 574 -5.39 2.92 -21.59
CA LYS A 574 -4.16 2.29 -21.06
C LYS A 574 -4.49 0.94 -20.40
N PRO A 575 -3.56 -0.02 -20.41
CA PRO A 575 -3.71 -1.25 -19.64
C PRO A 575 -3.74 -0.95 -18.13
N TYR A 576 -4.34 -1.85 -17.36
CA TYR A 576 -4.32 -1.75 -15.91
C TYR A 576 -2.99 -2.25 -15.38
N ILE A 577 -2.23 -1.35 -14.75
CA ILE A 577 -0.87 -1.64 -14.28
C ILE A 577 -0.80 -2.04 -12.81
N GLY A 578 -1.92 -2.01 -12.07
CA GLY A 578 -1.95 -2.21 -10.62
C GLY A 578 -2.14 -0.89 -9.85
N ASN A 579 -2.00 -0.96 -8.52
CA ASN A 579 -2.04 0.23 -7.66
C ASN A 579 -0.60 0.62 -7.25
N PRO A 580 -0.02 1.69 -7.82
CA PRO A 580 1.36 2.09 -7.53
C PRO A 580 1.56 2.61 -6.11
N ILE A 581 0.48 2.79 -5.33
CA ILE A 581 0.60 3.09 -3.89
C ILE A 581 0.98 1.82 -3.13
N LEU A 582 0.43 0.66 -3.48
CA LEU A 582 0.53 -0.55 -2.65
C LEU A 582 1.66 -1.50 -3.10
N SER A 583 2.22 -1.26 -4.28
CA SER A 583 3.15 -2.16 -4.96
C SER A 583 4.28 -1.38 -5.60
N ARG A 584 5.47 -1.96 -5.65
CA ARG A 584 6.65 -1.37 -6.30
C ARG A 584 6.59 -1.57 -7.83
N ILE A 585 5.62 -0.91 -8.46
CA ILE A 585 5.41 -0.91 -9.91
C ILE A 585 6.40 0.06 -10.58
N ASP A 586 6.93 -0.30 -11.76
CA ASP A 586 7.84 0.55 -12.55
C ASP A 586 7.27 1.98 -12.69
N PRO A 587 7.96 3.01 -12.16
CA PRO A 587 7.57 4.40 -12.33
C PRO A 587 7.31 4.83 -13.78
N MET A 588 7.98 4.24 -14.77
CA MET A 588 7.68 4.50 -16.18
C MET A 588 6.24 4.20 -16.56
N ASN A 589 5.53 3.31 -15.87
CA ASN A 589 4.17 2.93 -16.22
C ASN A 589 3.11 3.91 -15.69
N TRP A 590 3.37 4.56 -14.55
CA TRP A 590 2.37 5.37 -13.86
C TRP A 590 2.77 6.83 -13.68
N VAL A 591 4.06 7.15 -13.57
CA VAL A 591 4.57 8.53 -13.50
C VAL A 591 4.59 9.14 -14.89
N CYS A 592 5.17 8.44 -15.87
CA CYS A 592 5.26 8.92 -17.24
C CYS A 592 3.87 9.09 -17.86
N LYS A 593 3.51 10.33 -18.23
CA LYS A 593 2.23 10.67 -18.86
C LYS A 593 2.45 10.91 -20.34
N ASP A 594 2.14 9.91 -21.15
CA ASP A 594 1.96 10.08 -22.60
C ASP A 594 0.87 11.14 -22.90
N PRO A 595 1.25 12.35 -23.38
CA PRO A 595 0.31 13.41 -23.68
C PRO A 595 -0.45 13.15 -24.98
N TRP A 596 0.15 12.45 -25.95
CA TRP A 596 -0.45 12.12 -27.24
C TRP A 596 -1.65 11.19 -27.04
N SER A 597 -1.49 10.11 -26.28
CA SER A 597 -2.60 9.19 -25.97
C SER A 597 -3.65 9.81 -25.04
N LYS A 598 -3.23 10.63 -24.06
CA LYS A 598 -4.12 11.20 -23.04
C LYS A 598 -4.98 12.34 -23.59
N ASN A 599 -4.38 13.26 -24.34
CA ASN A 599 -5.00 14.52 -24.72
C ASN A 599 -5.54 14.49 -26.16
N MET A 600 -4.95 13.67 -27.05
CA MET A 600 -5.35 13.59 -28.45
C MET A 600 -6.38 12.48 -28.70
N ARG A 601 -7.45 12.82 -29.41
CA ARG A 601 -8.55 11.90 -29.75
C ARG A 601 -8.84 11.97 -31.25
N PHE A 602 -8.89 10.83 -31.92
CA PHE A 602 -9.10 10.74 -33.37
C PHE A 602 -10.51 10.27 -33.74
N THR A 603 -11.51 10.75 -33.02
CA THR A 603 -12.90 10.37 -33.30
C THR A 603 -13.45 11.23 -34.44
N VAL A 604 -13.91 10.60 -35.52
CA VAL A 604 -14.44 11.27 -36.71
C VAL A 604 -15.96 11.19 -36.73
N ARG A 605 -16.63 12.29 -37.06
CA ARG A 605 -18.09 12.36 -37.20
C ARG A 605 -18.47 12.77 -38.61
N VAL A 606 -19.28 11.95 -39.27
CA VAL A 606 -19.87 12.29 -40.57
C VAL A 606 -21.32 12.72 -40.34
N ALA A 607 -21.64 13.96 -40.72
CA ALA A 607 -22.94 14.58 -40.53
C ALA A 607 -23.67 14.69 -41.88
N LEU A 608 -24.71 13.89 -42.09
CA LEU A 608 -25.47 13.82 -43.36
C LEU A 608 -26.91 14.31 -43.17
N SER A 609 -27.47 14.96 -44.18
CA SER A 609 -28.93 15.15 -44.25
C SER A 609 -29.58 13.82 -44.62
N LYS A 610 -30.82 13.55 -44.18
CA LYS A 610 -31.54 12.32 -44.60
C LYS A 610 -31.57 12.14 -46.11
N SER A 611 -31.72 13.24 -46.86
CA SER A 611 -31.67 13.20 -48.33
C SER A 611 -30.29 12.93 -48.92
N GLY A 612 -29.21 13.38 -48.27
CA GLY A 612 -27.83 13.10 -48.67
C GLY A 612 -27.40 11.69 -48.30
N PHE A 613 -27.80 11.20 -47.12
CA PHE A 613 -27.66 9.80 -46.75
C PHE A 613 -28.37 8.89 -47.74
N ASN A 614 -29.58 9.23 -48.19
CA ASN A 614 -30.27 8.42 -49.19
C ASN A 614 -29.69 8.56 -50.61
N SER A 615 -28.97 9.63 -50.95
CA SER A 615 -28.38 9.77 -52.30
C SER A 615 -27.17 8.85 -52.45
N ILE A 616 -26.29 8.77 -51.45
CA ILE A 616 -25.07 7.94 -51.53
C ILE A 616 -25.39 6.47 -51.87
N PHE A 617 -26.48 5.89 -51.35
CA PHE A 617 -26.90 4.53 -51.72
C PHE A 617 -27.55 4.47 -53.10
N ARG A 618 -28.39 5.46 -53.45
CA ARG A 618 -29.11 5.48 -54.74
C ARG A 618 -28.15 5.63 -55.92
N ASP A 619 -27.09 6.42 -55.75
CA ASP A 619 -26.08 6.66 -56.77
C ASP A 619 -25.30 5.36 -57.10
N GLN A 620 -25.30 4.38 -56.20
CA GLN A 620 -24.74 3.03 -56.38
C GLN A 620 -25.80 1.94 -56.66
N GLY A 621 -27.07 2.32 -56.86
CA GLY A 621 -28.16 1.36 -57.07
C GLY A 621 -28.57 0.55 -55.83
N LEU A 622 -28.13 0.94 -54.64
CA LEU A 622 -28.41 0.28 -53.37
C LEU A 622 -29.66 0.86 -52.68
N LYS A 623 -30.31 0.05 -51.82
CA LYS A 623 -31.40 0.52 -50.94
C LYS A 623 -30.81 1.04 -49.63
N PRO A 624 -31.15 2.26 -49.19
CA PRO A 624 -30.64 2.79 -47.93
C PRO A 624 -31.21 2.00 -46.73
N PRO A 625 -30.43 1.83 -45.65
CA PRO A 625 -30.90 1.15 -44.45
C PRO A 625 -32.01 1.96 -43.75
N LYS A 626 -32.88 1.26 -43.02
CA LYS A 626 -33.97 1.89 -42.27
C LYS A 626 -33.40 2.64 -41.07
N LEU A 627 -33.62 3.96 -41.03
CA LEU A 627 -33.22 4.80 -39.91
C LEU A 627 -34.32 4.82 -38.84
N GLU A 628 -33.99 4.45 -37.61
CA GLU A 628 -34.89 4.60 -36.46
C GLU A 628 -34.58 5.90 -35.70
N PRO A 629 -35.60 6.70 -35.33
CA PRO A 629 -35.39 7.94 -34.61
C PRO A 629 -34.92 7.64 -33.19
N ARG A 630 -33.78 8.21 -32.79
CA ARG A 630 -33.35 8.16 -31.39
C ARG A 630 -34.25 9.12 -30.60
N LYS A 631 -34.99 8.62 -29.62
CA LYS A 631 -35.73 9.47 -28.66
C LYS A 631 -34.67 10.21 -27.84
N GLY A 632 -34.71 11.54 -27.89
CA GLY A 632 -33.82 12.43 -27.14
C GLY A 632 -34.05 12.33 -25.64
#